data_AF-A0A0R1R6Z3-F1
#
_entry.id   AF-A0A0R1R6Z3-F1
#
_cell.length_a   1.000
_cell.length_b   1.000
_cell.length_c   1.000
_cell.angle_alpha   90.00
_cell.angle_beta   90.00
_cell.angle_gamma   90.00
#
_symmetry.space_group_name_H-M   'P 1'
#
loop_
_entity.id
_entity.type
_entity.pdbx_description
1 polymer ?
#
loop_
_entity_poly.entity_id
_entity_poly.type
_entity_poly.pdbx_seq_one_letter_code
_entity_poly.pdbx_strand_id
1 'polypeptide(L)' 'MDLEGKDFLTEPDIRPMSELRHYRKVLKDVVPGHPVILTKNGYGKYVILAIKDYRELMAIKRELEEDGKN' A
#
# COMPACT_ATOMS: atom_id res chain seq x y z
N MET A 1 16.40 -17.76 0.79
CA MET A 1 15.19 -17.63 1.63
C MET A 1 15.70 -17.05 2.92
N ASP A 2 15.83 -15.73 2.94
CA ASP A 2 16.50 -15.05 4.04
C ASP A 2 15.43 -14.57 5.01
N LEU A 3 15.63 -14.98 6.26
CA LEU A 3 14.77 -14.79 7.40
C LEU A 3 14.83 -13.33 7.86
N GLU A 4 13.85 -12.53 7.44
CA GLU A 4 13.06 -11.71 8.37
C GLU A 4 11.64 -11.74 7.83
N GLY A 5 10.83 -12.66 8.35
CA GLY A 5 9.44 -12.85 7.99
C GLY A 5 8.55 -11.70 8.47
N LYS A 6 8.78 -10.50 7.94
CA LYS A 6 7.73 -9.49 7.88
C LYS A 6 6.85 -9.89 6.71
N ASP A 7 5.71 -10.47 7.02
CA ASP A 7 4.64 -10.54 6.05
C ASP A 7 4.23 -9.08 5.79
N PHE A 8 4.74 -8.48 4.71
CA PHE A 8 4.65 -7.04 4.46
C PHE A 8 3.20 -6.55 4.24
N LEU A 9 2.26 -7.49 4.10
CA LEU A 9 0.82 -7.24 4.12
C LEU A 9 0.24 -7.11 5.55
N THR A 10 0.95 -7.58 6.58
CA THR A 10 0.51 -7.59 7.99
C THR A 10 1.00 -6.39 8.81
N GLU A 11 2.05 -5.70 8.36
CA GLU A 11 2.56 -4.48 8.99
C GLU A 11 2.60 -3.30 8.00
N PRO A 12 1.44 -2.72 7.65
CA PRO A 12 1.42 -1.48 6.88
C PRO A 12 1.98 -0.32 7.72
N ASP A 13 2.76 0.57 7.08
CA ASP A 13 3.25 1.78 7.74
C ASP A 13 2.11 2.80 7.87
N ILE A 14 1.69 3.12 9.09
CA ILE A 14 0.55 4.00 9.37
C ILE A 14 1.06 5.38 9.79
N ARG A 15 0.74 6.40 8.98
CA ARG A 15 1.17 7.79 9.22
C ARG A 15 -0.02 8.75 9.22
N PRO A 16 0.00 9.86 9.99
CA PRO A 16 -1.03 10.87 9.88
C PRO A 16 -0.90 11.62 8.54
N MET A 17 -2.02 12.02 7.95
CA MET A 17 -2.05 12.78 6.69
C MET A 17 -1.24 14.08 6.76
N SER A 18 -1.02 14.65 7.95
CA SER A 18 -0.17 15.83 8.15
C SER A 18 1.30 15.60 7.80
N GLU A 19 1.80 14.36 7.78
CA GLU A 19 3.15 13.99 7.31
C GLU A 19 3.39 14.36 5.85
N LEU A 20 2.33 14.53 5.05
CA LEU A 20 2.45 14.99 3.66
C LEU A 20 3.05 16.40 3.52
N ARG A 21 3.05 17.21 4.60
CA ARG A 21 3.83 18.46 4.62
C ARG A 21 5.32 18.22 4.34
N HIS A 22 5.81 17.01 4.67
CA HIS A 22 7.16 16.53 4.41
C HIS A 22 7.13 15.29 3.51
N TYR A 23 6.33 15.32 2.44
CA TYR A 23 6.05 14.18 1.56
C TYR A 23 7.28 13.38 1.10
N ARG A 24 8.45 14.01 0.92
CA ARG A 24 9.69 13.29 0.56
C ARG A 24 10.08 12.21 1.58
N LYS A 25 9.80 12.40 2.87
CA LYS A 25 10.02 11.37 3.90
C LYS A 25 9.06 10.21 3.72
N VAL A 26 7.78 10.52 3.48
CA VAL A 26 6.74 9.52 3.22
C VAL A 26 7.09 8.68 1.99
N LEU A 27 7.50 9.30 0.88
CA LEU A 27 7.79 8.60 -0.37
C LEU A 27 9.05 7.72 -0.32
N LYS A 28 10.00 7.97 0.59
CA LYS A 28 11.20 7.13 0.74
C LYS A 28 10.87 5.72 1.21
N ASP A 29 9.80 5.59 1.98
CA ASP A 29 9.43 4.35 2.65
C ASP A 29 8.38 3.56 1.84
N VAL A 30 7.91 4.12 0.71
CA VAL A 30 7.02 3.43 -0.23
C VAL A 30 7.86 2.56 -1.16
N VAL A 31 7.94 1.27 -0.83
CA VAL A 31 8.65 0.25 -1.60
C VAL A 31 7.71 -0.91 -1.95
N PRO A 32 7.99 -1.71 -3.00
CA PRO A 32 7.13 -2.83 -3.37
C PRO A 32 6.85 -3.77 -2.20
N GLY A 33 5.57 -4.06 -1.98
CA GLY A 33 5.08 -4.88 -0.87
C GLY A 33 4.88 -4.12 0.44
N HIS A 34 5.36 -2.88 0.58
CA HIS A 34 5.25 -2.11 1.82
C HIS A 34 4.42 -0.82 1.62
N PRO A 35 3.08 -0.90 1.79
CA PRO A 35 2.20 0.24 1.60
C PRO A 35 2.28 1.21 2.79
N VAL A 36 2.11 2.51 2.52
CA VAL A 36 1.91 3.52 3.56
C VAL A 36 0.42 3.88 3.65
N ILE A 37 -0.19 3.66 4.80
CA ILE A 37 -1.56 4.06 5.12
C ILE A 37 -1.54 5.46 5.75
N LEU A 38 -2.24 6.40 5.13
CA LEU A 38 -2.44 7.74 5.69
C LEU A 38 -3.75 7.82 6.48
N THR A 39 -3.66 8.31 7.71
CA THR A 39 -4.81 8.48 8.60
C THR A 39 -5.26 9.94 8.72
N LYS A 40 -6.55 10.14 8.94
CA LYS A 40 -7.13 11.41 9.39
C LYS A 40 -7.92 11.15 10.66
N ASN A 41 -7.55 11.83 11.75
CA ASN A 41 -8.16 11.65 13.08
C ASN A 41 -8.17 10.18 13.55
N GLY A 42 -7.07 9.44 13.30
CA GLY A 42 -6.94 8.03 13.68
C GLY A 42 -7.55 7.02 12.71
N TYR A 43 -8.28 7.45 11.68
CA TYR A 43 -8.90 6.57 10.70
C TYR A 43 -8.13 6.55 9.39
N GLY A 44 -7.85 5.35 8.86
CA GLY A 44 -7.26 5.18 7.53
C GLY A 44 -8.10 5.87 6.46
N LYS A 45 -7.47 6.70 5.62
CA LYS A 45 -8.13 7.51 4.60
C LYS A 45 -7.56 7.32 3.21
N TYR A 46 -6.25 7.15 3.11
CA TYR A 46 -5.55 6.92 1.84
C TYR A 46 -4.49 5.84 2.00
N VAL A 47 -4.07 5.25 0.88
CA VAL A 47 -2.93 4.34 0.81
C VAL A 47 -1.99 4.86 -0.29
N ILE A 48 -0.69 4.86 -0.02
CA ILE A 48 0.35 5.12 -1.01
C ILE A 48 1.03 3.78 -1.31
N LEU A 49 1.02 3.40 -2.59
CA LEU A 49 1.58 2.15 -3.09
C LEU A 49 2.74 2.42 -4.04
N ALA A 50 3.68 1.47 -4.11
CA ALA A 50 4.58 1.40 -5.25
C ALA A 50 3.77 1.12 -6.52
N ILE A 51 4.22 1.64 -7.66
CA ILE A 51 3.50 1.49 -8.93
C ILE A 51 3.37 0.02 -9.36
N LYS A 52 4.34 -0.83 -8.98
CA LYS A 52 4.31 -2.27 -9.23
C LYS A 52 3.12 -2.92 -8.54
N ASP A 53 2.95 -2.68 -7.25
CA ASP A 53 1.86 -3.23 -6.44
C ASP A 53 0.50 -2.73 -6.93
N TYR A 54 0.40 -1.45 -7.32
CA TYR A 54 -0.82 -0.91 -7.91
C TYR A 54 -1.21 -1.63 -9.21
N ARG A 55 -0.24 -1.93 -10.08
CA ARG A 55 -0.48 -2.66 -11.33
C ARG A 55 -0.92 -4.09 -11.08
N GLU A 56 -0.30 -4.78 -10.14
CA GLU A 56 -0.68 -6.14 -9.75
C GLU A 56 -2.11 -6.17 -9.18
N LEU A 57 -2.46 -5.20 -8.30
CA LEU A 57 -3.81 -5.06 -7.77
C LEU A 57 -4.85 -4.85 -8.88
N MET A 58 -4.54 -4.01 -9.87
CA MET A 58 -5.45 -3.75 -11.00
C MET A 58 -5.57 -4.96 -11.94
N ALA A 59 -4.52 -5.76 -12.10
CA ALA A 59 -4.55 -6.98 -12.89
C ALA A 59 -5.45 -8.04 -12.22
N ILE A 60 -5.27 -8.28 -10.91
CA ILE A 60 -6.10 -9.20 -10.12
C ILE A 60 -7.56 -8.76 -10.16
N LYS A 61 -7.81 -7.46 -9.96
CA LYS A 61 -9.18 -6.91 -10.02
C LYS A 61 -9.86 -7.24 -11.36
N ARG A 62 -9.12 -7.09 -12.47
CA ARG A 62 -9.64 -7.38 -13.81
C ARG A 62 -9.96 -8.86 -14.00
N GLU A 63 -9.08 -9.75 -13.54
CA GLU A 63 -9.28 -11.20 -13.60
C GLU A 63 -10.57 -11.60 -12.85
N LEU A 64 -10.77 -11.10 -11.63
CA LEU A 64 -11.98 -11.37 -10.84
C LEU A 64 -13.27 -10.85 -11.51
N GLU A 65 -13.20 -9.70 -12.19
CA GLU A 65 -14.34 -9.15 -12.94
C GLU A 65 -14.65 -9.94 -14.23
N GLU A 66 -13.67 -10.63 -14.79
CA GLU A 66 -13.83 -11.51 -15.96
C GLU A 66 -14.40 -12.86 -15.53
N ASP A 67 -13.92 -13.44 -14.43
CA ASP A 67 -14.41 -14.70 -13.87
C ASP A 67 -15.87 -14.61 -13.42
N GLY A 68 -16.29 -13.49 -12.82
CA GLY A 68 -17.68 -13.29 -12.39
C GLY A 68 -18.69 -13.08 -13.53
N LYS A 69 -18.23 -13.03 -14.79
CA LYS A 69 -19.10 -12.88 -15.98
C LYS A 69 -19.33 -14.21 -16.73
N ASN A 70 -18.60 -15.27 -16.39
CA ASN A 70 -18.80 -16.63 -16.92
C ASN A 70 -19.71 -17.46 -16.02
#